data_AF-A8F8M3-F1
#
_entry.id   AF-A8F8M3-F1
#
_cell.length_a   1.000
_cell.length_b   1.000
_cell.length_c   1.000
_cell.angle_alpha   90.00
_cell.angle_beta   90.00
_cell.angle_gamma   90.00
#
_symmetry.space_group_name_H-M   'P 1'
#
loop_
_entity.id
_entity.type
_entity.pdbx_description
1 polymer ?
#
loop_
_entity_poly.entity_id
_entity_poly.type
_entity_poly.pdbx_seq_one_letter_code
_entity_poly.pdbx_strand_id
1 'polypeptide(L)'
;MAIPMLNERKVNTAFAIVAIVLSVVAGLAGIVGTAHMLEGMVEGFFSDYEFGYGQMFGGMVAAIFAGIFGILAAVFTLIVLNQWSSALTDNIQNTKTLLTYLKQKGDSEKQTNLVVLEGHLSGLQLYTWAYWVYLIFYVLALFTGVASFVFSILAIIFLAVYLQSVFTVSKRLEEIKNIMYPLLGVETPMLTYIKSRNIGVFILLVIVTLGIYWWYLLIKLSSEINQYIDADQRLRQVINV
;
A
#
# COMPACT_ATOMS: atom_id res chain seq x y z
N MET A 1 -24.60 -0.39 -27.10
CA MET A 1 -23.89 -1.62 -26.69
C MET A 1 -23.20 -1.27 -25.38
N ALA A 2 -23.57 -1.91 -24.27
CA ALA A 2 -22.95 -1.65 -22.97
C ALA A 2 -21.49 -2.16 -23.00
N ILE A 3 -20.56 -1.40 -22.44
CA ILE A 3 -19.14 -1.79 -22.43
C ILE A 3 -18.93 -2.75 -21.26
N PRO A 4 -18.48 -4.00 -21.48
CA PRO A 4 -18.20 -4.92 -20.38
C PRO A 4 -16.97 -4.43 -19.61
N MET A 5 -17.21 -3.73 -18.50
CA MET A 5 -16.18 -3.23 -17.60
C MET A 5 -16.11 -4.08 -16.33
N LEU A 6 -14.91 -4.20 -15.77
CA LEU A 6 -14.69 -4.86 -14.49
C LEU A 6 -15.25 -3.97 -13.38
N ASN A 7 -15.88 -4.61 -12.38
CA ASN A 7 -16.16 -3.92 -11.12
C ASN A 7 -14.85 -3.75 -10.35
N GLU A 8 -14.36 -2.52 -10.26
CA GLU A 8 -13.08 -2.26 -9.60
C GLU A 8 -13.16 -2.56 -8.11
N ARG A 9 -12.20 -3.36 -7.64
CA ARG A 9 -12.07 -3.64 -6.22
C ARG A 9 -11.71 -2.36 -5.47
N LYS A 10 -12.37 -2.15 -4.34
CA LYS A 10 -12.02 -1.09 -3.39
C LYS A 10 -10.99 -1.56 -2.37
N VAL A 11 -10.22 -0.62 -1.87
CA VAL A 11 -9.28 -0.83 -0.77
C VAL A 11 -10.03 -0.72 0.54
N ASN A 12 -9.88 -1.69 1.43
CA ASN A 12 -10.51 -1.64 2.74
C ASN A 12 -9.65 -0.80 3.70
N THR A 13 -10.02 0.47 3.88
CA THR A 13 -9.34 1.39 4.79
C THR A 13 -9.40 0.95 6.25
N ALA A 14 -10.41 0.16 6.65
CA ALA A 14 -10.49 -0.38 8.00
C ALA A 14 -9.34 -1.37 8.28
N PHE A 15 -8.91 -2.16 7.29
CA PHE A 15 -7.74 -3.03 7.45
C PHE A 15 -6.46 -2.24 7.64
N ALA A 16 -6.30 -1.09 6.98
CA ALA A 16 -5.17 -0.20 7.20
C ALA A 16 -5.17 0.35 8.65
N ILE A 17 -6.33 0.77 9.15
CA ILE A 17 -6.47 1.27 10.52
C ILE A 17 -6.16 0.15 11.53
N VAL A 18 -6.74 -1.04 11.34
CA VAL A 18 -6.49 -2.21 12.21
C VAL A 18 -5.00 -2.56 12.21
N ALA A 19 -4.34 -2.57 11.05
CA ALA A 19 -2.90 -2.82 10.97
C ALA A 19 -2.08 -1.83 11.81
N ILE A 20 -2.45 -0.54 11.78
CA ILE A 20 -1.76 0.51 12.53
C ILE A 20 -1.99 0.36 14.03
N VAL A 21 -3.25 0.16 14.47
CA VAL A 21 -3.57 -0.03 15.88
C VAL A 21 -2.82 -1.23 16.45
N LEU A 22 -2.83 -2.36 15.72
CA LEU A 22 -2.10 -3.57 16.13
C LEU A 22 -0.59 -3.35 16.15
N SER A 23 -0.04 -2.58 15.19
CA SER A 23 1.38 -2.22 15.18
C SER A 23 1.79 -1.38 16.39
N VAL A 24 0.95 -0.42 16.79
CA VAL A 24 1.18 0.42 17.97
C VAL A 24 1.11 -0.41 19.24
N VAL A 25 0.07 -1.23 19.39
CA VAL A 25 -0.08 -2.12 20.56
C VAL A 25 1.09 -3.10 20.65
N ALA A 26 1.51 -3.69 19.52
CA ALA A 26 2.67 -4.56 19.46
C ALA A 26 3.96 -3.86 19.89
N GLY A 27 4.18 -2.63 19.38
CA GLY A 27 5.35 -1.82 19.74
C GLY A 27 5.40 -1.50 21.23
N LEU A 28 4.26 -1.07 21.81
CA LEU A 28 4.17 -0.77 23.24
C LEU A 28 4.38 -2.03 24.10
N ALA A 29 3.74 -3.14 23.75
CA ALA A 29 3.93 -4.42 24.43
C ALA A 29 5.39 -4.91 24.35
N GLY A 30 6.06 -4.69 23.21
CA GLY A 30 7.47 -5.02 23.03
C GLY A 30 8.40 -4.18 23.90
N ILE A 31 8.15 -2.87 24.00
CA ILE A 31 8.91 -1.97 24.88
C ILE A 31 8.73 -2.38 26.34
N VAL A 32 7.48 -2.55 26.78
CA VAL A 32 7.14 -2.96 28.15
C VAL A 32 7.76 -4.33 28.47
N GLY A 33 7.65 -5.30 27.54
CA GLY A 33 8.23 -6.62 27.71
C GLY A 33 9.75 -6.58 27.85
N THR A 34 10.43 -5.80 27.02
CA THR A 34 11.88 -5.62 27.09
C THR A 34 12.31 -4.97 28.40
N ALA A 35 11.57 -3.96 28.87
CA ALA A 35 11.85 -3.28 30.14
C ALA A 35 11.73 -4.24 31.33
N HIS A 36 10.63 -5.01 31.42
CA HIS A 36 10.44 -5.99 32.50
C HIS A 36 11.45 -7.13 32.45
N MET A 37 11.85 -7.59 31.26
CA MET A 37 12.93 -8.59 31.14
C MET A 37 14.26 -8.03 31.67
N LEU A 38 14.59 -6.78 31.35
CA LEU A 38 15.81 -6.14 31.81
C LEU A 38 15.81 -5.91 33.32
N GLU A 39 14.71 -5.39 33.86
CA GLU A 39 14.49 -5.18 35.30
C GLU A 39 14.64 -6.51 36.06
N GLY A 40 13.94 -7.55 35.61
CA GLY A 40 14.02 -8.87 36.23
C GLY A 40 15.40 -9.51 36.18
N MET A 41 16.17 -9.28 35.11
CA MET A 41 17.57 -9.72 35.02
C MET A 41 18.47 -9.00 36.03
N VAL A 42 18.26 -7.70 36.23
CA VAL A 42 19.04 -6.91 37.20
C VAL A 42 18.69 -7.35 38.61
N GLU A 43 17.41 -7.41 38.96
CA GLU A 43 16.98 -7.73 40.34
C GLU A 43 17.24 -9.19 40.72
N GLY A 44 17.03 -10.12 39.78
CA GLY A 44 17.37 -11.52 39.99
C GLY A 44 18.87 -11.77 40.17
N PHE A 45 19.72 -10.85 39.69
CA PHE A 45 21.18 -10.93 39.88
C PHE A 45 21.65 -10.23 41.18
N PHE A 46 21.01 -9.13 41.58
CA PHE A 46 21.54 -8.25 42.64
C PHE A 46 20.78 -8.30 43.98
N SER A 47 19.49 -8.66 44.02
CA SER A 47 18.69 -8.46 45.26
C SER A 47 17.71 -9.59 45.57
N ASP A 48 16.73 -9.83 44.70
CA ASP A 48 15.56 -10.66 44.99
C ASP A 48 15.26 -11.58 43.81
N TYR A 49 15.54 -12.86 44.04
CA TYR A 49 15.37 -13.90 43.04
C TYR A 49 13.90 -14.13 42.71
N GLU A 50 12.98 -14.11 43.69
CA GLU A 50 11.55 -14.35 43.40
C GLU A 50 10.93 -13.20 42.62
N PHE A 51 11.26 -11.97 43.00
CA PHE A 51 10.80 -10.77 42.29
C PHE A 51 11.38 -10.71 40.87
N GLY A 52 12.69 -10.97 40.71
CA GLY A 52 13.36 -10.98 39.41
C GLY A 52 12.76 -11.99 38.43
N TYR A 53 12.44 -13.21 38.90
CA TYR A 53 11.75 -14.22 38.08
C TYR A 53 10.33 -13.80 37.70
N GLY A 54 9.60 -13.16 38.61
CA GLY A 54 8.27 -12.61 38.33
C GLY A 54 8.29 -11.57 37.21
N GLN A 55 9.25 -10.63 37.26
CA GLN A 55 9.44 -9.60 36.23
C GLN A 55 9.84 -10.21 34.88
N MET A 56 10.77 -11.17 34.86
CA MET A 56 11.15 -11.86 33.62
C MET A 56 9.98 -12.63 32.99
N PHE A 57 9.14 -13.28 33.80
CA PHE A 57 7.93 -13.94 33.31
C PHE A 57 6.92 -12.94 32.73
N GLY A 58 6.67 -11.82 33.43
CA GLY A 58 5.83 -10.74 32.93
C GLY A 58 6.34 -10.17 31.59
N GLY A 59 7.66 -9.98 31.49
CA GLY A 59 8.33 -9.56 30.27
C GLY A 59 8.17 -10.55 29.11
N MET A 60 8.30 -11.86 29.37
CA MET A 60 8.06 -12.92 28.38
C MET A 60 6.61 -12.90 27.88
N VAL A 61 5.63 -12.77 28.77
CA VAL A 61 4.21 -12.69 28.40
C VAL A 61 3.96 -11.48 27.50
N ALA A 62 4.49 -10.30 27.85
CA ALA A 62 4.37 -9.10 27.04
C ALA A 62 5.05 -9.27 25.65
N ALA A 63 6.20 -9.93 25.57
CA ALA A 63 6.88 -10.23 24.31
C ALA A 63 6.05 -11.17 23.41
N ILE A 64 5.37 -12.17 23.97
CA ILE A 64 4.45 -13.04 23.23
C ILE A 64 3.28 -12.23 22.64
N PHE A 65 2.65 -11.36 23.44
CA PHE A 65 1.60 -10.47 22.95
C PHE A 65 2.10 -9.53 21.85
N ALA A 66 3.29 -8.95 22.02
CA ALA A 66 3.92 -8.12 21.00
C ALA A 66 4.10 -8.89 19.67
N GLY A 67 4.56 -10.14 19.74
CA GLY A 67 4.71 -11.01 18.58
C GLY A 67 3.38 -11.29 17.88
N ILE A 68 2.34 -11.66 18.62
CA ILE A 68 1.01 -11.97 18.06
C ILE A 68 0.42 -10.73 17.37
N PHE A 69 0.40 -9.58 18.06
CA PHE A 69 -0.14 -8.35 17.48
C PHE A 69 0.70 -7.86 16.30
N GLY A 70 2.03 -8.01 16.35
CA GLY A 70 2.94 -7.68 15.26
C GLY A 70 2.67 -8.50 14.00
N ILE A 71 2.48 -9.82 14.14
CA ILE A 71 2.14 -10.70 13.02
C ILE A 71 0.79 -10.32 12.42
N LEU A 72 -0.24 -10.11 13.26
CA LEU A 72 -1.56 -9.71 12.77
C LEU A 72 -1.51 -8.35 12.04
N ALA A 73 -0.76 -7.38 12.59
CA ALA A 73 -0.55 -6.10 11.95
C ALA A 73 0.11 -6.23 10.57
N ALA A 74 1.12 -7.10 10.46
CA ALA A 74 1.81 -7.39 9.22
C ALA A 74 0.85 -8.01 8.18
N VAL A 75 0.02 -8.98 8.60
CA VAL A 75 -0.98 -9.60 7.72
C VAL A 75 -1.95 -8.56 7.17
N PHE A 76 -2.53 -7.70 8.01
CA PHE A 76 -3.44 -6.65 7.53
C PHE A 76 -2.74 -5.63 6.62
N THR A 77 -1.48 -5.28 6.92
CA THR A 77 -0.67 -4.42 6.05
C THR A 77 -0.49 -5.06 4.68
N LEU A 78 -0.11 -6.33 4.60
CA LEU A 78 0.08 -7.06 3.35
C LEU A 78 -1.21 -7.14 2.54
N ILE A 79 -2.36 -7.36 3.19
CA ILE A 79 -3.67 -7.35 2.53
C ILE A 79 -3.92 -5.99 1.88
N VAL A 80 -3.68 -4.88 2.59
CA VAL A 80 -3.90 -3.52 2.05
C VAL A 80 -2.98 -3.24 0.86
N LEU A 81 -1.71 -3.61 0.93
CA LEU A 81 -0.78 -3.45 -0.20
C LEU A 81 -1.27 -4.25 -1.42
N ASN A 82 -1.69 -5.49 -1.23
CA ASN A 82 -2.22 -6.28 -2.34
C ASN A 82 -3.53 -5.69 -2.92
N GLN A 83 -4.37 -5.08 -2.07
CA GLN A 83 -5.57 -4.37 -2.51
C GLN A 83 -5.24 -3.15 -3.37
N TRP A 84 -4.18 -2.39 -3.08
CA TRP A 84 -3.72 -1.29 -3.94
C TRP A 84 -3.39 -1.77 -5.35
N SER A 85 -2.61 -2.86 -5.45
CA SER A 85 -2.24 -3.44 -6.73
C SER A 85 -3.48 -3.90 -7.52
N SER A 86 -4.40 -4.57 -6.83
CA SER A 86 -5.62 -5.11 -7.41
C SER A 86 -6.52 -3.99 -7.96
N ALA A 87 -6.79 -2.97 -7.14
CA ALA A 87 -7.66 -1.86 -7.49
C ALA A 87 -7.15 -1.07 -8.70
N LEU A 88 -5.85 -0.75 -8.71
CA LEU A 88 -5.21 -0.04 -9.82
C LEU A 88 -5.12 -0.90 -11.10
N THR A 89 -4.89 -2.21 -10.97
CA THR A 89 -4.84 -3.12 -12.12
C THR A 89 -6.22 -3.23 -12.79
N ASP A 90 -7.28 -3.40 -12.01
CA ASP A 90 -8.66 -3.41 -12.52
C ASP A 90 -8.97 -2.09 -13.24
N ASN A 91 -8.55 -0.97 -12.65
CA ASN A 91 -8.76 0.36 -13.22
C ASN A 91 -7.96 0.60 -14.53
N ILE A 92 -6.71 0.13 -14.62
CA ILE A 92 -5.93 0.12 -15.87
C ILE A 92 -6.68 -0.66 -16.94
N GLN A 93 -7.18 -1.86 -16.61
CA GLN A 93 -7.87 -2.71 -17.57
C GLN A 93 -9.15 -2.05 -18.08
N ASN A 94 -9.94 -1.44 -17.19
CA ASN A 94 -11.12 -0.65 -17.59
C ASN A 94 -10.75 0.52 -18.49
N THR A 95 -9.65 1.21 -18.19
CA THR A 95 -9.14 2.31 -19.03
C THR A 95 -8.76 1.82 -20.42
N LYS A 96 -8.16 0.62 -20.53
CA LYS A 96 -7.84 0.01 -21.83
C LYS A 96 -9.11 -0.28 -22.62
N THR A 97 -10.12 -0.86 -21.97
CA THR A 97 -11.42 -1.12 -22.59
C THR A 97 -12.09 0.17 -23.09
N LEU A 98 -12.09 1.24 -22.28
CA LEU A 98 -12.60 2.56 -22.67
C LEU A 98 -11.87 3.14 -23.87
N LEU A 99 -10.54 3.02 -23.89
CA LEU A 99 -9.72 3.50 -24.99
C LEU A 99 -10.00 2.72 -26.29
N THR A 100 -10.15 1.40 -26.20
CA THR A 100 -10.56 0.57 -27.35
C THR A 100 -11.92 0.98 -27.88
N TYR A 101 -12.88 1.27 -27.00
CA TYR A 101 -14.20 1.77 -27.41
C TYR A 101 -14.13 3.14 -28.11
N LEU A 102 -13.33 4.07 -27.57
CA LEU A 102 -13.09 5.37 -28.19
C LEU A 102 -12.54 5.24 -29.61
N LYS A 103 -11.61 4.30 -29.83
CA LYS A 103 -11.06 4.02 -31.16
C LYS A 103 -12.10 3.48 -32.13
N GLN A 104 -13.05 2.66 -31.66
CA GLN A 104 -14.12 2.10 -32.50
C GLN A 104 -15.18 3.14 -32.86
N LYS A 105 -15.39 4.15 -32.01
CA LYS A 105 -16.41 5.19 -32.20
C LYS A 105 -15.88 6.48 -32.86
N GLY A 106 -14.56 6.72 -32.79
CA GLY A 106 -13.97 8.02 -33.08
C GLY A 106 -13.76 8.35 -34.56
N ASP A 107 -13.99 9.62 -34.91
CA ASP A 107 -13.56 10.26 -36.16
C ASP A 107 -12.04 10.20 -36.35
N SER A 108 -11.61 10.11 -37.61
CA SER A 108 -10.21 10.01 -38.05
C SER A 108 -9.28 11.07 -37.43
N GLU A 109 -9.80 12.25 -37.11
CA GLU A 109 -9.03 13.38 -36.54
C GLU A 109 -8.55 13.14 -35.10
N LYS A 110 -9.28 12.32 -34.31
CA LYS A 110 -8.92 12.01 -32.92
C LYS A 110 -8.03 10.77 -32.78
N GLN A 111 -7.80 10.02 -33.87
CA GLN A 111 -7.07 8.75 -33.83
C GLN A 111 -5.61 8.91 -33.40
N THR A 112 -4.92 9.99 -33.80
CA THR A 112 -3.51 10.23 -33.42
C THR A 112 -3.36 10.36 -31.91
N ASN A 113 -4.24 11.11 -31.26
CA ASN A 113 -4.24 11.27 -29.80
C ASN A 113 -4.54 9.94 -29.08
N LEU A 114 -5.44 9.13 -29.63
CA LEU A 114 -5.78 7.81 -29.09
C LEU A 114 -4.64 6.79 -29.20
N VAL A 115 -3.84 6.83 -30.27
CA VAL A 115 -2.64 5.98 -30.44
C VAL A 115 -1.55 6.35 -29.43
N VAL A 116 -1.33 7.65 -29.20
CA VAL A 116 -0.36 8.11 -28.17
C VAL A 116 -0.81 7.69 -26.77
N LEU A 117 -2.10 7.85 -26.45
CA LEU A 117 -2.69 7.40 -25.18
C LEU A 117 -2.54 5.89 -24.98
N GLU A 118 -2.73 5.10 -26.03
CA GLU A 118 -2.56 3.65 -25.98
C GLU A 118 -1.11 3.25 -25.70
N GLY A 119 -0.14 3.94 -26.31
CA GLY A 119 1.28 3.73 -26.01
C GLY A 119 1.60 3.96 -24.53
N HIS A 120 1.10 5.07 -23.97
CA HIS A 120 1.27 5.37 -22.55
C HIS A 120 0.57 4.36 -21.63
N LEU A 121 -0.64 3.92 -22.00
CA LEU A 121 -1.45 2.98 -21.22
C LEU A 121 -0.95 1.53 -21.30
N SER A 122 -0.39 1.13 -22.43
CA SER A 122 0.17 -0.22 -22.62
C SER A 122 1.44 -0.43 -21.81
N GLY A 123 2.23 0.64 -21.63
CA GLY A 123 3.40 0.65 -20.75
C GLY A 123 3.08 0.77 -19.25
N LEU A 124 1.81 1.01 -18.88
CA LEU A 124 1.40 1.08 -17.48
C LEU A 124 1.17 -0.33 -16.93
N GLN A 125 2.16 -0.80 -16.17
CA GLN A 125 2.08 -2.05 -15.42
C GLN A 125 2.60 -1.84 -14.00
N LEU A 126 1.87 -2.41 -13.04
CA LEU A 126 2.32 -2.48 -11.66
C LEU A 126 3.38 -3.56 -11.50
N TYR A 127 4.44 -3.24 -10.76
CA TYR A 127 5.47 -4.21 -10.40
C TYR A 127 5.03 -5.08 -9.22
N THR A 128 3.94 -5.84 -9.40
CA THR A 128 3.37 -6.73 -8.37
C THR A 128 4.36 -7.82 -7.94
N TRP A 129 5.31 -8.19 -8.80
CA TRP A 129 6.41 -9.09 -8.45
C TRP A 129 7.25 -8.54 -7.28
N ALA A 130 7.46 -7.22 -7.19
CA ALA A 130 8.24 -6.60 -6.13
C ALA A 130 7.54 -6.74 -4.77
N TYR A 131 6.20 -6.71 -4.74
CA TYR A 131 5.42 -7.02 -3.55
C TYR A 131 5.66 -8.46 -3.06
N TRP A 132 5.67 -9.44 -3.97
CA TRP A 132 5.89 -10.84 -3.59
C TRP A 132 7.33 -11.09 -3.10
N VAL A 133 8.32 -10.47 -3.75
CA VAL A 133 9.71 -10.56 -3.30
C VAL A 133 9.89 -9.88 -1.94
N TYR A 134 9.25 -8.72 -1.72
CA TYR A 134 9.17 -8.10 -0.41
C TYR A 134 8.60 -9.05 0.65
N LEU A 135 7.47 -9.71 0.36
CA LEU A 135 6.83 -10.65 1.28
C LEU A 135 7.76 -11.82 1.63
N ILE A 136 8.45 -12.40 0.64
CA ILE A 136 9.41 -13.49 0.87
C ILE A 136 10.51 -13.03 1.82
N PHE A 137 11.14 -11.89 1.55
CA PHE A 137 12.22 -11.40 2.41
C PHE A 137 11.74 -10.97 3.79
N TYR A 138 10.54 -10.40 3.88
CA TYR A 138 9.92 -10.07 5.17
C TYR A 138 9.72 -11.33 6.02
N VAL A 139 9.18 -12.40 5.43
CA VAL A 139 8.99 -13.68 6.13
C VAL A 139 10.34 -14.30 6.52
N LEU A 140 11.32 -14.32 5.62
CA LEU A 140 12.66 -14.84 5.92
C LEU A 140 13.33 -14.07 7.07
N ALA A 141 13.13 -12.75 7.16
CA ALA A 141 13.68 -11.93 8.23
C ALA A 141 13.17 -12.36 9.62
N LEU A 142 11.94 -12.91 9.72
CA LEU A 142 11.37 -13.35 10.99
C LEU A 142 12.03 -14.62 11.55
N PHE A 143 12.61 -15.47 10.70
CA PHE A 143 13.08 -16.81 11.09
C PHE A 143 14.61 -17.00 11.05
N THR A 144 15.37 -15.97 10.66
CA THR A 144 16.81 -16.12 10.31
C THR A 144 17.78 -15.53 11.34
N GLY A 145 17.28 -15.14 12.52
CA GLY A 145 18.13 -14.69 13.64
C GLY A 145 19.01 -13.50 13.26
N VAL A 146 20.33 -13.63 13.38
CA VAL A 146 21.31 -12.56 13.07
C VAL A 146 21.26 -12.14 11.59
N ALA A 147 20.92 -13.05 10.68
CA ALA A 147 20.79 -12.73 9.25
C ALA A 147 19.50 -11.93 8.93
N SER A 148 18.60 -11.74 9.91
CA SER A 148 17.36 -10.96 9.76
C SER A 148 17.61 -9.55 9.26
N PHE A 149 18.76 -8.93 9.62
CA PHE A 149 19.13 -7.59 9.17
C PHE A 149 19.24 -7.49 7.64
N VAL A 150 19.90 -8.46 7.00
CA VAL A 150 20.08 -8.47 5.54
C VAL A 150 18.74 -8.63 4.84
N PHE A 151 17.93 -9.59 5.29
CA PHE A 151 16.59 -9.80 4.73
C PHE A 151 15.65 -8.62 4.97
N SER A 152 15.78 -7.92 6.10
CA SER A 152 15.01 -6.71 6.38
C SER A 152 15.37 -5.57 5.42
N ILE A 153 16.66 -5.37 5.13
CA ILE A 153 17.10 -4.39 4.13
C ILE A 153 16.54 -4.74 2.75
N LEU A 154 16.67 -6.01 2.33
CA LEU A 154 16.15 -6.45 1.05
C LEU A 154 14.62 -6.25 0.96
N ALA A 155 13.89 -6.61 2.02
CA ALA A 155 12.45 -6.37 2.10
C ALA A 155 12.12 -4.89 1.91
N ILE A 156 12.81 -3.97 2.59
CA ILE A 156 12.60 -2.52 2.46
C ILE A 156 12.88 -2.04 1.03
N ILE A 157 13.95 -2.54 0.38
CA ILE A 157 14.27 -2.19 -1.01
C ILE A 157 13.13 -2.59 -1.95
N PHE A 158 12.66 -3.83 -1.85
CA PHE A 158 11.57 -4.30 -2.71
C PHE A 158 10.22 -3.64 -2.40
N LEU A 159 9.97 -3.29 -1.13
CA LEU A 159 8.82 -2.46 -0.76
C LEU A 159 8.92 -1.07 -1.42
N ALA A 160 10.10 -0.45 -1.43
CA ALA A 160 10.30 0.86 -2.07
C ALA A 160 10.08 0.78 -3.59
N VAL A 161 10.59 -0.27 -4.26
CA VAL A 161 10.34 -0.51 -5.69
C VAL A 161 8.85 -0.67 -5.97
N TYR A 162 8.15 -1.45 -5.14
CA TYR A 162 6.71 -1.63 -5.23
C TYR A 162 5.95 -0.29 -5.08
N LEU A 163 6.25 0.48 -4.04
CA LEU A 163 5.61 1.78 -3.78
C LEU A 163 5.88 2.79 -4.89
N GLN A 164 7.10 2.85 -5.42
CA GLN A 164 7.44 3.69 -6.56
C GLN A 164 6.57 3.36 -7.78
N SER A 165 6.34 2.06 -8.03
CA SER A 165 5.42 1.61 -9.09
C SER A 165 3.99 2.08 -8.81
N VAL A 166 3.47 1.90 -7.60
CA VAL A 166 2.12 2.36 -7.21
C VAL A 166 1.97 3.88 -7.39
N PHE A 167 2.91 4.68 -6.91
CA PHE A 167 2.86 6.14 -7.05
C PHE A 167 2.93 6.59 -8.51
N THR A 168 3.77 5.95 -9.31
CA THR A 168 3.92 6.28 -10.73
C THR A 168 2.68 5.91 -11.52
N VAL A 169 2.18 4.69 -11.32
CA VAL A 169 1.01 4.15 -12.03
C VAL A 169 -0.23 4.96 -11.71
N SER A 170 -0.50 5.20 -10.43
CA SER A 170 -1.68 5.95 -10.00
C SER A 170 -1.73 7.36 -10.60
N LYS A 171 -0.61 8.09 -10.57
CA LYS A 171 -0.50 9.42 -11.18
C LYS A 171 -0.69 9.40 -12.69
N ARG A 172 0.00 8.49 -13.39
CA ARG A 172 -0.11 8.40 -14.86
C ARG A 172 -1.51 7.99 -15.32
N LEU A 173 -2.18 7.12 -14.55
CA LEU A 173 -3.55 6.71 -14.83
C LEU A 173 -4.51 7.88 -14.67
N GLU A 174 -4.31 8.71 -13.64
CA GLU A 174 -5.03 9.98 -13.48
C GLU A 174 -4.84 10.92 -14.68
N GLU A 175 -3.59 11.14 -15.10
CA GLU A 175 -3.24 11.98 -16.26
C GLU A 175 -3.89 11.47 -17.57
N ILE A 176 -3.81 10.17 -17.84
CA ILE A 176 -4.43 9.56 -19.03
C ILE A 176 -5.93 9.76 -19.03
N LYS A 177 -6.60 9.58 -17.89
CA LYS A 177 -8.05 9.74 -17.81
C LYS A 177 -8.51 11.17 -17.94
N ASN A 178 -7.76 12.12 -17.38
CA ASN A 178 -8.04 13.54 -17.57
C ASN A 178 -7.93 13.97 -19.05
N ILE A 179 -7.16 13.25 -19.87
CA ILE A 179 -7.10 13.46 -21.33
C ILE A 179 -8.21 12.65 -22.05
N MET A 180 -8.53 11.46 -21.58
CA MET A 180 -9.50 10.55 -22.22
C MET A 180 -10.95 11.01 -22.05
N TYR A 181 -11.33 11.50 -20.87
CA TYR A 181 -12.71 11.90 -20.58
C TYR A 181 -13.22 13.10 -21.40
N PRO A 182 -12.43 14.15 -21.68
CA PRO A 182 -12.85 15.21 -22.59
C PRO A 182 -13.07 14.70 -24.02
N LEU A 183 -12.29 13.69 -24.46
CA LEU A 183 -12.52 13.06 -25.76
C LEU A 183 -13.86 12.31 -25.83
N LEU A 184 -14.38 11.88 -24.68
CA LEU A 184 -15.70 11.28 -24.50
C LEU A 184 -16.84 12.30 -24.34
N GLY A 185 -16.54 13.61 -24.37
CA GLY A 185 -17.54 14.66 -24.23
C GLY A 185 -17.85 15.06 -22.78
N VAL A 186 -17.01 14.67 -21.82
CA VAL A 186 -17.10 15.17 -20.43
C VAL A 186 -16.38 16.51 -20.34
N GLU A 187 -17.15 17.57 -20.15
CA GLU A 187 -16.60 18.88 -19.82
C GLU A 187 -16.15 18.88 -18.35
N THR A 188 -14.85 19.07 -18.10
CA THR A 188 -14.22 19.13 -16.75
C THR A 188 -14.23 17.84 -15.91
N PRO A 189 -13.54 16.78 -16.35
CA PRO A 189 -13.51 15.52 -15.59
C PRO A 189 -12.68 15.57 -14.30
N MET A 190 -11.95 16.65 -14.01
CA MET A 190 -10.85 16.76 -13.01
C MET A 190 -10.83 15.64 -11.96
N LEU A 191 -10.22 14.51 -12.36
CA LEU A 191 -9.82 13.46 -11.44
C LEU A 191 -8.50 13.93 -10.87
N THR A 192 -8.51 14.62 -9.73
CA THR A 192 -7.28 15.08 -9.04
C THR A 192 -7.29 14.59 -7.59
N TYR A 193 -7.43 13.27 -7.45
CA TYR A 193 -7.62 12.63 -6.15
C TYR A 193 -6.34 11.97 -5.62
N ILE A 194 -5.41 11.58 -6.49
CA ILE A 194 -4.19 10.89 -6.06
C ILE A 194 -3.00 11.85 -6.11
N LYS A 195 -2.47 12.17 -4.94
CA LYS A 195 -1.31 13.08 -4.85
C LYS A 195 -0.05 12.42 -5.40
N SER A 196 0.66 13.14 -6.28
CA SER A 196 1.99 12.77 -6.74
C SER A 196 2.94 12.65 -5.54
N ARG A 197 3.62 11.51 -5.42
CA ARG A 197 4.59 11.25 -4.35
C ARG A 197 5.91 10.80 -4.95
N ASN A 198 7.01 11.24 -4.33
CA ASN A 198 8.36 10.81 -4.66
C ASN A 198 8.82 9.77 -3.62
N ILE A 199 9.34 8.64 -4.08
CA ILE A 199 9.76 7.56 -3.17
C ILE A 199 10.91 7.97 -2.24
N GLY A 200 11.87 8.77 -2.71
CA GLY A 200 12.98 9.26 -1.90
C GLY A 200 12.50 10.17 -0.76
N VAL A 201 11.59 11.10 -1.07
CA VAL A 201 10.94 11.94 -0.04
C VAL A 201 10.13 11.09 0.93
N PHE A 202 9.41 10.07 0.43
CA PHE A 202 8.70 9.14 1.29
C PHE A 202 9.64 8.41 2.26
N ILE A 203 10.74 7.84 1.78
CA ILE A 203 11.73 7.14 2.62
C ILE A 203 12.29 8.09 3.68
N LEU A 204 12.67 9.31 3.28
CA LEU A 204 13.17 10.32 4.20
C LEU A 204 12.16 10.65 5.31
N LEU A 205 10.89 10.84 4.95
CA LEU A 205 9.83 11.10 5.93
C LEU A 205 9.58 9.90 6.85
N VAL A 206 9.62 8.66 6.34
CA VAL A 206 9.51 7.45 7.18
C VAL A 206 10.64 7.41 8.21
N ILE A 207 11.88 7.70 7.80
CA ILE A 207 13.05 7.70 8.71
C ILE A 207 12.91 8.80 9.76
N VAL A 208 12.68 10.05 9.35
CA VAL A 208 12.60 11.21 10.26
C VAL A 208 11.43 11.09 11.23
N THR A 209 10.34 10.43 10.83
CA THR A 209 9.16 10.24 11.69
C THR A 209 9.12 8.88 12.40
N LEU A 210 10.21 8.11 12.38
CA LEU A 210 10.30 6.78 13.01
C LEU A 210 9.15 5.85 12.59
N GLY A 211 8.75 5.88 11.33
CA GLY A 211 7.69 5.03 10.78
C GLY A 211 6.28 5.61 10.85
N ILE A 212 6.02 6.73 11.53
CA ILE A 212 4.68 7.32 11.60
C ILE A 212 4.15 7.71 10.22
N TYR A 213 5.03 8.22 9.34
CA TYR A 213 4.63 8.57 7.97
C TYR A 213 4.18 7.34 7.15
N TRP A 214 4.70 6.15 7.45
CA TRP A 214 4.24 4.91 6.81
C TRP A 214 2.79 4.61 7.15
N TRP A 215 2.40 4.75 8.42
CA TRP A 215 1.02 4.59 8.87
C TRP A 215 0.08 5.61 8.22
N TYR A 216 0.52 6.88 8.16
CA TYR A 216 -0.22 7.92 7.44
C TYR A 216 -0.45 7.53 5.96
N LEU A 217 0.60 7.05 5.28
CA LEU A 217 0.50 6.67 3.87
C LEU A 217 -0.49 5.51 3.67
N LEU A 218 -0.45 4.48 4.53
CA LEU A 218 -1.34 3.33 4.45
C LEU A 218 -2.82 3.74 4.42
N ILE A 219 -3.23 4.65 5.29
CA ILE A 219 -4.61 5.14 5.31
C ILE A 219 -4.85 6.08 4.13
N LYS A 220 -3.97 7.08 3.96
CA LYS A 220 -4.22 8.18 3.03
C LYS A 220 -4.27 7.69 1.58
N LEU A 221 -3.31 6.87 1.16
CA LEU A 221 -3.28 6.36 -0.21
C LEU A 221 -4.46 5.42 -0.48
N SER A 222 -4.83 4.57 0.48
CA SER A 222 -6.04 3.73 0.36
C SER A 222 -7.30 4.58 0.12
N SER A 223 -7.45 5.68 0.86
CA SER A 223 -8.56 6.62 0.66
C SER A 223 -8.51 7.33 -0.68
N GLU A 224 -7.34 7.78 -1.13
CA GLU A 224 -7.17 8.46 -2.41
C GLU A 224 -7.48 7.53 -3.59
N ILE A 225 -7.03 6.27 -3.55
CA ILE A 225 -7.35 5.25 -4.57
C ILE A 225 -8.87 5.03 -4.62
N ASN A 226 -9.53 4.89 -3.47
CA ASN A 226 -10.99 4.70 -3.43
C ASN A 226 -11.75 5.91 -3.99
N GLN A 227 -11.36 7.13 -3.59
CA GLN A 227 -11.99 8.36 -4.09
C GLN A 227 -11.81 8.51 -5.60
N TYR A 228 -10.61 8.19 -6.10
CA TYR A 228 -10.32 8.17 -7.52
C TYR A 228 -11.21 7.18 -8.28
N ILE A 229 -11.31 5.94 -7.80
CA ILE A 229 -12.18 4.91 -8.39
C ILE A 229 -13.66 5.33 -8.36
N ASP A 230 -14.12 5.92 -7.26
CA ASP A 230 -15.50 6.40 -7.13
C ASP A 230 -15.81 7.54 -8.09
N ALA A 231 -14.91 8.51 -8.22
CA ALA A 231 -15.05 9.59 -9.18
C ALA A 231 -15.05 9.08 -10.62
N ASP A 232 -14.14 8.16 -10.93
CA ASP A 232 -14.04 7.51 -12.23
C ASP A 232 -15.31 6.72 -12.60
N GLN A 233 -15.86 5.95 -11.65
CA GLN A 233 -17.13 5.23 -11.85
C GLN A 233 -18.29 6.18 -12.15
N ARG A 234 -18.38 7.31 -11.44
CA ARG A 234 -19.41 8.33 -11.69
C ARG A 234 -19.30 8.94 -13.09
N LEU A 235 -18.07 9.24 -13.54
CA LEU A 235 -17.85 9.78 -14.87
C LEU A 235 -18.28 8.80 -15.97
N ARG A 236 -18.01 7.50 -15.81
CA ARG A 236 -18.44 6.50 -16.80
C ARG A 236 -19.96 6.39 -16.92
N GLN A 237 -20.68 6.50 -15.81
CA GLN A 237 -22.15 6.52 -15.80
C GLN A 237 -22.73 7.68 -16.61
N VAL A 238 -22.09 8.85 -16.61
CA VAL A 238 -22.55 10.04 -17.37
C VAL A 238 -22.45 9.82 -18.88
N ILE A 239 -21.52 8.98 -19.33
CA ILE A 239 -21.19 8.79 -20.76
C ILE A 239 -22.05 7.67 -21.38
N ASN A 240 -23.03 7.12 -20.64
CA ASN A 240 -23.83 5.94 -21.01
C ASN A 240 -22.95 4.75 -21.44
N VAL A 241 -21.85 4.56 -20.69
CA VAL A 241 -20.86 3.51 -20.88
C VAL A 241 -20.90 2.52 -19.73
#